data_AF-A0A9D1Y287-F1
#
_entry.id   AF-A0A9D1Y287-F1
#
_cell.length_a   1.000
_cell.length_b   1.000
_cell.length_c   1.000
_cell.angle_alpha   90.00
_cell.angle_beta   90.00
_cell.angle_gamma   90.00
#
_symmetry.space_group_name_H-M   'P 1'
#
loop_
_entity.id
_entity.type
_entity.pdbx_description
1 polymer ?
#
loop_
_entity_poly.entity_id
_entity_poly.type
_entity_poly.pdbx_seq_one_letter_code
_entity_poly.pdbx_strand_id
1 'polypeptide(L)'
;MQPLYQALRKQPILSAYGIFCFFDIGLFWLTVSAGQEVMTTYTFFAQFLAAPALTAVLSFLAGRKPGKAAQRWALVLLFGAGYSLLWFFTLNAANALLAGTFTPPLLQDFLFGAFVAALGLALGLMARSLKKTK
;
A
#
# COMPACT_ATOMS: atom_id res chain seq x y z
N MET A 1 -20.89 -9.64 10.13
CA MET A 1 -19.56 -9.55 9.47
C MET A 1 -19.56 -9.92 7.98
N GLN A 2 -20.44 -10.81 7.49
CA GLN A 2 -20.56 -11.20 6.08
C GLN A 2 -20.68 -10.06 5.02
N PRO A 3 -21.41 -8.94 5.24
CA PRO A 3 -21.56 -7.93 4.19
C PRO A 3 -20.31 -7.08 3.95
N LEU A 4 -19.43 -6.95 4.95
CA LEU A 4 -18.17 -6.20 4.81
C LEU A 4 -17.16 -6.99 3.96
N TYR A 5 -17.05 -8.30 4.19
CA TYR A 5 -16.16 -9.20 3.44
C TYR A 5 -16.53 -9.29 1.96
N GLN A 6 -17.81 -9.48 1.63
CA GLN A 6 -18.24 -9.51 0.22
C GLN A 6 -18.06 -8.16 -0.49
N ALA A 7 -18.24 -7.04 0.23
CA ALA A 7 -18.02 -5.71 -0.32
C ALA A 7 -16.55 -5.37 -0.53
N LEU A 8 -15.62 -5.96 0.22
CA LEU A 8 -14.17 -5.83 0.00
C LEU A 8 -13.69 -6.74 -1.13
N ARG A 9 -14.21 -7.97 -1.22
CA ARG A 9 -13.84 -8.98 -2.24
C ARG A 9 -14.12 -8.54 -3.69
N LYS A 10 -15.12 -7.68 -3.93
CA LYS A 10 -15.48 -7.19 -5.26
C LYS A 10 -14.85 -5.84 -5.63
N GLN A 11 -13.89 -5.33 -4.85
CA GLN A 11 -13.27 -4.04 -5.13
C GLN A 11 -12.01 -4.21 -5.98
N PRO A 12 -12.03 -3.75 -7.25
CA PRO A 12 -10.85 -3.83 -8.12
C PRO A 12 -9.65 -3.07 -7.55
N ILE A 13 -9.88 -2.14 -6.62
CA ILE A 13 -8.86 -1.38 -5.92
C ILE A 13 -7.98 -2.27 -5.04
N LEU A 14 -8.58 -3.16 -4.24
CA LEU A 14 -7.83 -4.07 -3.36
C LEU A 14 -7.11 -5.14 -4.16
N SER A 15 -7.75 -5.67 -5.21
CA SER A 15 -7.09 -6.59 -6.13
C SER A 15 -5.89 -5.95 -6.80
N ALA A 16 -6.03 -4.74 -7.33
CA ALA A 16 -4.92 -4.01 -7.97
C ALA A 16 -3.76 -3.77 -7.01
N TYR A 17 -4.06 -3.36 -5.78
CA TYR A 17 -3.03 -3.14 -4.76
C TYR A 17 -2.34 -4.45 -4.35
N GLY A 18 -3.09 -5.52 -4.10
CA GLY A 18 -2.53 -6.82 -3.77
C GLY A 18 -1.67 -7.40 -4.89
N ILE A 19 -2.10 -7.25 -6.15
CA ILE A 19 -1.31 -7.62 -7.34
C ILE A 19 -0.01 -6.84 -7.36
N PHE A 20 -0.06 -5.51 -7.18
CA PHE A 20 1.14 -4.69 -7.09
C PHE A 20 2.08 -5.18 -5.98
N CYS A 21 1.58 -5.40 -4.77
CA CYS A 21 2.40 -5.90 -3.66
C CYS A 21 3.07 -7.24 -4.00
N PHE A 22 2.33 -8.17 -4.61
CA PHE A 22 2.85 -9.47 -4.98
C PHE A 22 3.97 -9.38 -6.04
N PHE A 23 3.74 -8.60 -7.11
CA PHE A 23 4.74 -8.39 -8.16
C PHE A 23 5.96 -7.66 -7.63
N ASP A 24 5.76 -6.65 -6.78
CA ASP A 24 6.84 -5.86 -6.23
C ASP A 24 7.78 -6.69 -5.34
N ILE A 25 7.21 -7.54 -4.47
CA ILE A 25 8.00 -8.49 -3.68
C ILE A 25 8.78 -9.44 -4.60
N GLY A 26 8.12 -10.01 -5.62
CA GLY A 26 8.77 -10.91 -6.56
C GLY A 26 9.94 -10.26 -7.31
N LEU A 27 9.73 -9.05 -7.83
CA LEU A 27 10.75 -8.29 -8.53
C LEU A 27 11.91 -7.90 -7.61
N PHE A 28 11.63 -7.48 -6.38
CA PHE A 28 12.67 -7.20 -5.38
C PHE A 28 13.62 -8.40 -5.23
N TRP A 29 13.10 -9.61 -5.05
CA TRP A 29 13.94 -10.80 -4.87
C TRP A 29 14.77 -11.15 -6.12
N LEU A 30 14.28 -10.83 -7.32
CA LEU A 30 15.11 -10.95 -8.53
C LEU A 30 16.28 -9.96 -8.51
N THR A 31 16.08 -8.75 -7.98
CA THR A 31 17.16 -7.74 -7.88
C THR A 31 18.26 -8.12 -6.89
N VAL A 32 17.97 -8.96 -5.89
CA VAL A 32 18.98 -9.45 -4.93
C VAL A 32 20.11 -10.17 -5.66
N SER A 33 19.78 -10.98 -6.67
CA SER A 33 20.78 -11.68 -7.49
C SER A 33 21.55 -10.77 -8.46
N ALA A 34 21.03 -9.58 -8.76
CA ALA A 34 21.62 -8.61 -9.68
C ALA A 34 22.66 -7.68 -9.03
N GLY A 35 22.76 -7.70 -7.69
CA GLY A 35 23.73 -6.92 -6.92
C GLY A 35 23.12 -5.78 -6.10
N GLN A 36 23.90 -5.28 -5.13
CA GLN A 36 23.47 -4.30 -4.13
C GLN A 36 23.00 -2.96 -4.71
N GLU A 37 23.66 -2.47 -5.76
CA GLU A 37 23.28 -1.20 -6.41
C GLU A 37 21.90 -1.29 -7.07
N VAL A 38 21.62 -2.40 -7.76
CA VAL A 38 20.33 -2.64 -8.42
C VAL A 38 19.23 -2.81 -7.38
N MET A 39 19.47 -3.59 -6.33
CA MET A 39 18.52 -3.79 -5.23
C MET A 39 18.18 -2.49 -4.52
N THR A 40 19.17 -1.67 -4.22
CA THR A 40 18.97 -0.37 -3.53
C THR A 40 18.18 0.59 -4.40
N THR A 41 18.55 0.70 -5.69
CA THR A 41 17.86 1.55 -6.65
C THR A 41 16.41 1.11 -6.82
N TYR A 42 16.19 -0.19 -7.03
CA TYR A 42 14.84 -0.76 -7.14
C TYR A 42 14.00 -0.41 -5.92
N THR A 43 14.53 -0.68 -4.72
CA THR A 43 13.81 -0.45 -3.47
C THR A 43 13.44 1.02 -3.29
N PHE A 44 14.33 1.95 -3.64
CA PHE A 44 14.01 3.37 -3.61
C PHE A 44 12.79 3.69 -4.49
N PHE A 45 12.81 3.28 -5.76
CA PHE A 45 11.71 3.56 -6.68
C PHE A 45 10.42 2.81 -6.31
N ALA A 46 10.51 1.56 -5.91
CA ALA A 46 9.36 0.75 -5.57
C ALA A 46 8.70 1.17 -4.24
N GLN A 47 9.47 1.25 -3.16
CA GLN A 47 8.93 1.46 -1.80
C GLN A 47 8.71 2.95 -1.49
N PHE A 48 9.51 3.87 -2.02
CA PHE A 48 9.36 5.30 -1.72
C PHE A 48 8.60 6.10 -2.78
N LEU A 49 8.51 5.60 -4.02
CA LEU A 49 7.80 6.30 -5.10
C LEU A 49 6.56 5.55 -5.57
N ALA A 50 6.70 4.32 -6.06
CA ALA A 50 5.60 3.59 -6.70
C ALA A 50 4.52 3.18 -5.68
N ALA A 51 4.90 2.56 -4.55
CA ALA A 51 3.95 2.11 -3.54
C ALA A 51 3.17 3.28 -2.90
N PRO A 52 3.80 4.41 -2.51
CA PRO A 52 3.07 5.57 -2.00
C PRO A 52 2.20 6.23 -3.08
N ALA A 53 2.69 6.38 -4.31
CA ALA A 53 1.91 6.95 -5.41
C ALA A 53 0.67 6.10 -5.72
N LEU A 54 0.82 4.78 -5.82
CA LEU A 54 -0.28 3.87 -6.06
C LEU A 54 -1.29 3.92 -4.90
N THR A 55 -0.80 3.92 -3.66
CA THR A 55 -1.64 4.03 -2.46
C THR A 55 -2.46 5.32 -2.48
N ALA A 56 -1.85 6.45 -2.81
CA ALA A 56 -2.53 7.74 -2.91
C ALA A 56 -3.58 7.74 -4.04
N VAL A 57 -3.24 7.26 -5.24
CA VAL A 57 -4.15 7.20 -6.39
C VAL A 57 -5.34 6.30 -6.10
N LEU A 58 -5.11 5.10 -5.59
CA LEU A 58 -6.17 4.14 -5.27
C LEU A 58 -7.09 4.67 -4.15
N SER A 59 -6.51 5.30 -3.12
CA SER A 59 -7.29 5.93 -2.04
C SER A 59 -8.10 7.12 -2.53
N PHE A 60 -7.55 7.93 -3.43
CA PHE A 60 -8.26 9.02 -4.10
C PHE A 60 -9.46 8.52 -4.90
N LEU A 61 -9.27 7.47 -5.71
CA LEU A 61 -10.36 6.84 -6.46
C LEU A 61 -11.43 6.26 -5.53
N ALA A 62 -11.04 5.68 -4.40
CA ALA A 62 -11.98 5.21 -3.38
C ALA A 62 -12.78 6.35 -2.74
N GLY A 63 -12.15 7.50 -2.47
CA GLY A 63 -12.81 8.69 -1.90
C GLY A 63 -13.89 9.27 -2.82
N ARG A 64 -13.65 9.22 -4.13
CA ARG A 64 -14.60 9.70 -5.15
C ARG A 64 -15.87 8.87 -5.28
N LYS A 65 -15.81 7.59 -4.93
CA LYS A 65 -16.98 6.69 -5.02
C LYS A 65 -17.91 6.86 -3.82
N PRO A 66 -19.24 6.78 -3.98
CA PRO A 66 -20.16 6.66 -2.85
C PRO A 66 -19.85 5.40 -2.04
N GLY A 67 -19.84 5.53 -0.71
CA GLY A 67 -19.52 4.41 0.19
C GLY A 67 -19.62 4.82 1.65
N LYS A 68 -19.72 3.83 2.53
CA LYS A 68 -19.78 4.06 3.99
C LYS A 68 -18.42 4.54 4.50
N ALA A 69 -18.42 5.43 5.49
CA ALA A 69 -17.20 5.91 6.13
C ALA A 69 -16.33 4.76 6.66
N ALA A 70 -16.95 3.77 7.31
CA ALA A 70 -16.25 2.59 7.82
C ALA A 70 -15.49 1.79 6.74
N GLN A 71 -16.06 1.64 5.54
CA GLN A 71 -15.39 0.93 4.44
C GLN A 71 -14.17 1.69 3.91
N ARG A 72 -14.23 3.02 3.92
CA ARG A 72 -13.14 3.88 3.46
C ARG A 72 -11.97 3.90 4.44
N TRP A 73 -12.28 3.97 5.74
CA TRP A 73 -11.26 3.87 6.77
C TRP A 73 -10.66 2.46 6.85
N ALA A 74 -11.44 1.41 6.60
CA ALA A 74 -10.89 0.06 6.44
C ALA A 74 -9.88 -0.04 5.29
N LEU A 75 -10.12 0.64 4.15
CA LEU A 75 -9.15 0.68 3.04
C LEU A 75 -7.84 1.36 3.45
N VAL A 76 -7.91 2.46 4.22
CA VAL A 76 -6.72 3.15 4.74
C VAL A 76 -5.88 2.21 5.60
N LEU A 77 -6.51 1.46 6.50
CA LEU A 77 -5.83 0.47 7.34
C LEU A 77 -5.23 -0.67 6.50
N LEU A 78 -5.96 -1.15 5.48
CA LEU A 78 -5.46 -2.21 4.59
C LEU A 78 -4.25 -1.75 3.76
N PHE A 79 -4.24 -0.49 3.30
CA PHE A 79 -3.07 0.06 2.61
C PHE A 79 -1.89 0.26 3.55
N GLY A 80 -2.11 0.74 4.77
CA GLY A 80 -1.05 0.77 5.79
C GLY A 80 -0.47 -0.61 6.06
N ALA A 81 -1.33 -1.61 6.25
CA ALA A 81 -0.91 -2.99 6.47
C ALA A 81 -0.12 -3.55 5.28
N GLY A 82 -0.61 -3.34 4.06
CA GLY A 82 0.10 -3.80 2.87
C GLY A 82 1.44 -3.12 2.66
N TYR A 83 1.57 -1.83 2.95
CA TYR A 83 2.84 -1.11 2.88
C TYR A 83 3.86 -1.65 3.90
N SER A 84 3.42 -1.89 5.15
CA SER A 84 4.27 -2.50 6.19
C SER A 84 4.70 -3.93 5.81
N LEU A 85 3.79 -4.73 5.26
CA LEU A 85 4.10 -6.07 4.76
C LEU A 85 5.08 -6.02 3.58
N LEU A 86 4.95 -5.03 2.70
CA LEU A 86 5.86 -4.82 1.58
C LEU A 86 7.30 -4.63 2.09
N TRP A 87 7.51 -3.71 3.05
CA TRP A 87 8.80 -3.50 3.70
C TRP A 87 9.33 -4.72 4.43
N PHE A 88 8.42 -5.43 5.11
CA PHE A 88 8.76 -6.64 5.84
C PHE A 88 9.28 -7.76 4.92
N PHE A 89 8.59 -8.03 3.81
CA PHE A 89 8.93 -9.10 2.88
C PHE A 89 10.06 -8.77 1.90
N THR A 90 10.50 -7.52 1.82
CA THR A 90 11.64 -7.09 1.01
C THR A 90 12.88 -6.88 1.88
N LEU A 91 13.15 -5.64 2.28
CA LEU A 91 14.38 -5.26 2.97
C LEU A 91 14.55 -5.94 4.31
N ASN A 92 13.51 -6.04 5.14
CA ASN A 92 13.66 -6.66 6.45
C ASN A 92 13.93 -8.17 6.33
N ALA A 93 13.28 -8.85 5.40
CA ALA A 93 13.55 -10.25 5.12
C ALA A 93 14.96 -10.45 4.55
N ALA A 94 15.40 -9.62 3.60
CA ALA A 94 16.76 -9.68 3.06
C ALA A 94 17.82 -9.44 4.16
N ASN A 95 17.61 -8.42 5.01
CA ASN A 95 18.48 -8.14 6.14
C ASN A 95 18.49 -9.27 7.18
N ALA A 96 17.34 -9.88 7.45
CA ALA A 96 17.25 -11.01 8.37
C ALA A 96 18.03 -12.23 7.85
N LEU A 97 18.01 -12.48 6.54
CA LEU A 97 18.81 -13.54 5.92
C LEU A 97 20.32 -13.28 6.01
N LEU A 98 20.74 -12.01 5.94
CA LEU A 98 22.16 -11.63 5.99
C LEU A 98 22.71 -11.52 7.42
N ALA A 99 21.94 -10.93 8.33
CA ALA A 99 22.36 -10.63 9.70
C ALA A 99 21.94 -11.72 10.71
N GLY A 100 21.09 -12.68 10.31
CA GLY A 100 20.56 -13.73 11.18
C GLY A 100 19.57 -13.23 12.24
N THR A 101 19.17 -11.96 12.18
CA THR A 101 18.27 -11.32 13.16
C THR A 101 16.93 -10.99 12.54
N PHE A 102 15.86 -11.49 13.13
CA PHE A 102 14.50 -11.18 12.69
C PHE A 102 14.06 -9.79 13.17
N THR A 103 13.69 -8.93 12.23
CA THR A 103 13.11 -7.61 12.53
C THR A 103 11.61 -7.65 12.21
N PRO A 104 10.72 -7.53 13.22
CA PRO A 104 9.29 -7.53 12.98
C PRO A 104 8.85 -6.32 12.14
N PRO A 105 7.65 -6.36 11.52
CA PRO A 105 7.08 -5.22 10.82
C PRO A 105 7.01 -4.00 11.74
N LEU A 106 7.57 -2.86 11.31
CA LEU A 106 7.60 -1.67 12.13
C LEU A 106 6.28 -0.91 12.01
N LEU A 107 5.77 -0.46 13.16
CA LEU A 107 4.54 0.35 13.20
C LEU A 107 4.68 1.64 12.39
N GLN A 108 5.89 2.20 12.29
CA GLN A 108 6.15 3.40 11.50
C GLN A 108 5.83 3.21 10.01
N ASP A 109 6.13 2.03 9.45
CA ASP A 109 5.87 1.72 8.03
C ASP A 109 4.37 1.63 7.80
N PHE A 110 3.65 0.99 8.72
CA PHE A 110 2.19 0.96 8.71
C PHE A 110 1.59 2.36 8.74
N LEU A 111 2.05 3.20 9.68
CA LEU A 111 1.55 4.57 9.84
C LEU A 111 1.84 5.42 8.60
N PHE A 112 3.01 5.25 7.98
CA PHE A 112 3.35 5.94 6.74
C PHE A 112 2.39 5.57 5.61
N GLY A 113 2.18 4.27 5.35
CA GLY A 113 1.23 3.81 4.33
C GLY A 113 -0.21 4.27 4.61
N ALA A 114 -0.64 4.20 5.87
CA ALA A 114 -1.96 4.67 6.30
C ALA A 114 -2.11 6.19 6.14
N PHE A 115 -1.06 6.96 6.43
CA PHE A 115 -1.06 8.41 6.27
C PHE A 115 -1.21 8.81 4.80
N VAL A 116 -0.42 8.22 3.91
CA VAL A 116 -0.51 8.45 2.46
C VAL A 116 -1.90 8.08 1.93
N ALA A 117 -2.45 6.95 2.39
CA ALA A 117 -3.80 6.54 2.04
C ALA A 117 -4.87 7.53 2.53
N ALA A 118 -4.75 8.02 3.77
CA ALA A 118 -5.67 8.99 4.35
C ALA A 118 -5.67 10.31 3.56
N LEU A 119 -4.48 10.79 3.14
CA LEU A 119 -4.37 11.98 2.28
C LEU A 119 -5.06 11.77 0.93
N GLY A 120 -4.76 10.66 0.25
CA GLY A 120 -5.40 10.32 -1.02
C GLY A 120 -6.93 10.27 -0.87
N LEU A 121 -7.42 9.61 0.17
CA LEU A 121 -8.85 9.53 0.48
C LEU A 121 -9.47 10.91 0.72
N ALA A 122 -8.84 11.76 1.54
CA ALA A 122 -9.31 13.11 1.85
C ALA A 122 -9.45 13.96 0.57
N LEU A 123 -8.44 13.94 -0.30
CA LEU A 123 -8.48 14.63 -1.60
C LEU A 123 -9.61 14.09 -2.49
N GLY A 124 -9.84 12.77 -2.49
CA GLY A 124 -10.92 12.15 -3.24
C GLY A 124 -12.30 12.56 -2.76
N LEU A 125 -12.47 12.75 -1.44
CA LEU A 125 -13.70 13.25 -0.83
C LEU A 125 -13.96 14.72 -1.19
N MET A 126 -12.93 15.57 -1.10
CA MET A 126 -13.02 16.99 -1.48
C MET A 126 -13.38 17.14 -2.97
N ALA A 127 -12.73 16.39 -3.85
CA ALA A 127 -13.04 16.42 -5.28
C ALA A 127 -14.50 16.01 -5.58
N ARG A 128 -15.05 15.09 -4.78
CA ARG A 128 -16.46 14.68 -4.90
C ARG A 128 -17.41 15.74 -4.38
N SER A 129 -17.11 16.40 -3.26
CA SER A 129 -17.98 17.45 -2.71
C SER A 129 -18.04 18.65 -3.65
N LEU A 130 -16.91 19.06 -4.24
CA LEU A 130 -16.87 20.15 -5.23
C LEU A 130 -17.73 19.87 -6.47
N LYS A 131 -17.80 18.61 -6.92
CA LYS A 131 -18.67 18.21 -8.03
C LYS A 131 -20.17 18.20 -7.70
N LYS A 132 -20.56 18.15 -6.43
CA LYS A 132 -21.97 18.20 -6.02
C LYS A 132 -22.50 19.63 -5.88
N THR A 133 -21.61 20.62 -5.78
CA THR A 133 -21.95 22.03 -5.60
C THR A 133 -22.06 22.79 -6.93
N LYS A 134 -21.71 22.14 -8.05
CA LYS A 134 -22.05 22.58 -9.41
C LYS A 134 -23.25 21.81 -9.91
#